data_AF-A0ABD5MBX3-F1
#
_entry.id   AF-A0ABD5MBX3-F1
#
_cell.length_a   1.000
_cell.length_b   1.000
_cell.length_c   1.000
_cell.angle_alpha   90.00
_cell.angle_beta   90.00
_cell.angle_gamma   90.00
#
_symmetry.space_group_name_H-M   'P 1'
#
loop_
_entity.id
_entity.type
_entity.pdbx_description
1 polymer ?
#
loop_
_entity_poly.entity_id
_entity_poly.type
_entity_poly.pdbx_seq_one_letter_code
_entity_poly.pdbx_strand_id
1 'polypeptide(L)'
;MSEARSGADSERADIEERLTVVEQRLEALQREVQTATNRDIPLLKGTNRAIMAAEIETIDELPAAGRAFGQQLVERGERLSNVEAHIEVLNQSADPSTKAEKVATVLAFAANKAGDDGKVAVTPAEIRGCTGVSRRYAYDLVEAIAADVAGVQLRESQQVTTWNGTKHKQKALLVDCEQVHGLEEAVNSFTTEEGGSEGR
;
A
#
# COMPACT_ATOMS: atom_id res chain seq x y z
N MET A 1 -68.08 24.74 -54.32
CA MET A 1 -67.14 25.59 -53.55
C MET A 1 -67.12 25.29 -52.04
N SER A 2 -68.07 24.52 -51.48
CA SER A 2 -68.11 24.20 -50.04
C SER A 2 -67.11 23.10 -49.62
N GLU A 3 -66.93 22.07 -50.45
CA GLU A 3 -66.06 20.92 -50.13
C GLU A 3 -64.57 21.26 -50.13
N ALA A 4 -64.12 22.16 -51.00
CA ALA A 4 -62.73 22.60 -51.06
C ALA A 4 -62.29 23.42 -49.83
N ARG A 5 -63.23 24.09 -49.13
CA ARG A 5 -62.95 24.78 -47.86
C ARG A 5 -62.85 23.79 -46.69
N SER A 6 -63.70 22.76 -46.67
CA SER A 6 -63.68 21.73 -45.64
C SER A 6 -62.39 20.90 -45.62
N GLY A 7 -61.78 20.62 -46.78
CA GLY A 7 -60.50 19.90 -46.85
C GLY A 7 -59.32 20.73 -46.33
N ALA A 8 -59.26 22.01 -46.71
CA ALA A 8 -58.22 22.93 -46.26
C ALA A 8 -58.28 23.20 -44.75
N ASP A 9 -59.49 23.28 -44.17
CA ASP A 9 -59.67 23.44 -42.72
C ASP A 9 -59.26 22.17 -41.95
N SER A 10 -59.49 20.97 -42.53
CA SER A 10 -59.05 19.70 -41.93
C SER A 10 -57.53 19.53 -41.95
N GLU A 11 -56.86 19.89 -43.05
CA GLU A 11 -55.40 19.85 -43.15
C GLU A 11 -54.73 20.85 -42.19
N ARG A 12 -55.33 22.03 -42.04
CA ARG A 12 -54.85 23.04 -41.09
C ARG A 12 -54.98 22.57 -39.65
N ALA A 13 -56.09 21.93 -39.29
CA ALA A 13 -56.29 21.36 -37.96
C ALA A 13 -55.28 20.25 -37.63
N ASP A 14 -54.97 19.35 -38.57
CA ASP A 14 -53.95 18.31 -38.41
C ASP A 14 -52.54 18.90 -38.21
N ILE A 15 -52.22 19.97 -38.95
CA ILE A 15 -50.94 20.68 -38.78
C ILE A 15 -50.86 21.36 -37.40
N GLU A 16 -51.93 22.01 -36.95
CA GLU A 16 -51.98 22.66 -35.63
C GLU A 16 -51.88 21.64 -34.48
N GLU A 17 -52.51 20.47 -34.63
CA GLU A 17 -52.38 19.36 -33.67
C GLU A 17 -50.93 18.83 -33.62
N ARG A 18 -50.33 18.57 -34.78
CA ARG A 18 -48.94 18.10 -34.87
C ARG A 18 -47.95 19.14 -34.35
N LEU A 19 -48.18 20.42 -34.59
CA LEU A 19 -47.38 21.51 -34.06
C LEU A 19 -47.43 21.50 -32.53
N THR A 20 -48.62 21.40 -31.96
CA THR A 20 -48.83 21.34 -30.50
C THR A 20 -48.08 20.16 -29.88
N VAL A 21 -48.13 18.98 -30.51
CA VAL A 21 -47.38 17.79 -30.05
C VAL A 21 -45.87 18.01 -30.12
N VAL A 22 -45.37 18.63 -31.18
CA VAL A 22 -43.94 18.94 -31.33
C VAL A 22 -43.49 19.96 -30.28
N GLU A 23 -44.27 21.01 -30.04
CA GLU A 23 -44.00 22.03 -29.01
C GLU A 23 -43.92 21.39 -27.62
N GLN A 24 -44.90 20.55 -27.27
CA GLN A 24 -44.89 19.83 -25.98
C GLN A 24 -43.67 18.92 -25.82
N ARG A 25 -43.25 18.24 -26.89
CA ARG A 25 -42.04 17.40 -26.89
C ARG A 25 -40.77 18.23 -26.75
N LEU A 26 -40.71 19.37 -27.41
CA LEU A 26 -39.56 20.28 -27.36
C LEU A 26 -39.41 20.87 -25.96
N GLU A 27 -40.50 21.28 -25.32
CA GLU A 27 -40.50 21.70 -23.92
C GLU A 27 -40.07 20.60 -22.96
N ALA A 28 -40.53 19.36 -23.19
CA ALA A 28 -40.13 18.22 -22.37
C ALA A 28 -38.62 17.94 -22.50
N LEU A 29 -38.11 17.93 -23.73
CA LEU A 29 -36.68 17.74 -23.99
C LEU A 29 -35.84 18.87 -23.39
N GLN A 30 -36.32 20.12 -23.48
CA GLN A 30 -35.64 21.27 -22.88
C GLN A 30 -35.56 21.13 -21.36
N ARG A 31 -36.64 20.69 -20.70
CA ARG A 31 -36.63 20.41 -19.25
C ARG A 31 -35.67 19.29 -18.87
N GLU A 32 -35.59 18.24 -19.69
CA GLU A 32 -34.67 17.13 -19.47
C GLU A 32 -33.21 17.54 -19.63
N VAL A 33 -32.89 18.27 -20.70
CA VAL A 33 -31.54 18.83 -20.95
C VAL A 33 -31.14 19.80 -19.83
N GLN A 34 -32.05 20.65 -19.37
CA GLN A 34 -31.79 21.54 -18.23
C GLN A 34 -31.53 20.76 -16.95
N THR A 35 -32.28 19.69 -16.69
CA THR A 35 -32.07 18.82 -15.52
C THR A 35 -30.70 18.16 -15.57
N ALA A 36 -30.36 17.55 -16.71
CA ALA A 36 -29.08 16.91 -16.93
C ALA A 36 -27.91 17.90 -16.77
N THR A 37 -28.02 19.08 -17.38
CA THR A 37 -26.95 20.09 -17.41
C THR A 37 -26.76 20.78 -16.06
N ASN A 38 -27.85 21.13 -15.37
CA ASN A 38 -27.79 21.94 -14.16
C ASN A 38 -27.67 21.11 -12.88
N ARG A 39 -28.12 19.85 -12.88
CA ARG A 39 -28.12 19.00 -11.69
C ARG A 39 -27.20 17.80 -11.83
N ASP A 40 -27.45 16.96 -12.83
CA ASP A 40 -26.84 15.63 -12.86
C ASP A 40 -25.35 15.69 -13.26
N ILE A 41 -25.00 16.51 -14.25
CA ILE A 41 -23.61 16.68 -14.69
C ILE A 41 -22.72 17.27 -13.57
N PRO A 42 -23.12 18.34 -12.85
CA PRO A 42 -22.35 18.83 -11.70
C PRO A 42 -22.15 17.79 -10.60
N LEU A 43 -23.16 16.96 -10.31
CA LEU A 43 -23.04 15.87 -9.32
C LEU A 43 -22.04 14.79 -9.79
N LEU A 44 -22.11 14.39 -11.05
CA LEU A 44 -21.16 13.44 -11.65
C LEU A 44 -19.74 14.00 -11.65
N LYS A 45 -19.57 15.29 -11.98
CA LYS A 45 -18.28 15.96 -11.92
C LYS A 45 -17.73 16.01 -10.48
N GLY A 46 -18.56 16.34 -9.50
CA GLY A 46 -18.16 16.39 -8.09
C GLY A 46 -17.75 15.03 -7.54
N THR A 47 -18.50 13.98 -7.86
CA THR A 47 -18.18 12.60 -7.46
C THR A 47 -16.89 12.11 -8.13
N ASN A 48 -16.68 12.37 -9.41
CA ASN A 48 -15.44 12.01 -10.11
C ASN A 48 -14.23 12.76 -9.53
N ARG A 49 -14.37 14.07 -9.24
CA ARG A 49 -13.32 14.84 -8.55
C ARG A 49 -12.95 14.21 -7.19
N ALA A 50 -13.94 13.78 -6.42
CA ALA A 50 -13.72 13.16 -5.12
C ALA A 50 -13.02 11.80 -5.22
N ILE A 51 -13.44 10.94 -6.17
CA ILE A 51 -12.88 9.60 -6.34
C ILE A 51 -11.47 9.64 -6.91
N MET A 52 -11.25 10.49 -7.91
CA MET A 52 -10.01 10.53 -8.68
C MET A 52 -8.95 11.44 -8.04
N ALA A 53 -9.33 12.21 -7.01
CA ALA A 53 -8.52 13.27 -6.42
C ALA A 53 -7.91 14.22 -7.49
N ALA A 54 -8.60 14.37 -8.62
CA ALA A 54 -8.14 15.12 -9.78
C ALA A 54 -8.92 16.43 -9.87
N GLU A 55 -8.22 17.53 -10.12
CA GLU A 55 -8.85 18.83 -10.36
C GLU A 55 -9.51 18.83 -11.74
N ILE A 56 -10.81 18.51 -11.77
CA ILE A 56 -11.64 18.57 -12.97
C ILE A 56 -12.44 19.87 -12.92
N GLU A 57 -12.03 20.90 -13.65
CA GLU A 57 -12.65 22.22 -13.69
C GLU A 57 -13.74 22.35 -14.75
N THR A 58 -13.68 21.54 -15.80
CA THR A 58 -14.69 21.53 -16.88
C THR A 58 -15.17 20.11 -17.20
N ILE A 59 -16.29 20.00 -17.92
CA ILE A 59 -16.84 18.69 -18.33
C ILE A 59 -15.93 18.04 -19.38
N ASP A 60 -15.29 18.85 -20.23
CA ASP A 60 -14.44 18.38 -21.32
C ASP A 60 -13.13 17.73 -20.83
N GLU A 61 -12.77 17.98 -19.57
CA GLU A 61 -11.61 17.35 -18.91
C GLU A 61 -11.91 15.93 -18.39
N LEU A 62 -13.18 15.55 -18.24
CA LEU A 62 -13.57 14.23 -17.71
C LEU A 62 -12.95 13.05 -18.47
N PRO A 63 -12.92 13.03 -19.82
CA PRO A 63 -12.30 11.94 -20.56
C PRO A 63 -10.78 11.84 -20.33
N ALA A 64 -10.09 12.98 -20.19
CA ALA A 64 -8.65 13.01 -19.95
C ALA A 64 -8.33 12.54 -18.52
N ALA A 65 -9.06 13.04 -17.54
CA ALA A 65 -8.97 12.58 -16.16
C ALA A 65 -9.25 11.07 -16.06
N GLY A 66 -10.28 10.58 -16.76
CA GLY A 66 -10.64 9.16 -16.77
C GLY A 66 -9.51 8.26 -17.29
N ARG A 67 -8.82 8.68 -18.36
CA ARG A 67 -7.65 7.97 -18.88
C ARG A 67 -6.47 7.97 -17.90
N ALA A 68 -6.19 9.11 -17.27
CA ALA A 68 -5.12 9.23 -16.28
C ALA A 68 -5.39 8.33 -15.06
N PHE A 69 -6.62 8.31 -14.56
CA PHE A 69 -7.02 7.42 -13.47
C PHE A 69 -6.90 5.94 -13.86
N GLY A 70 -7.29 5.58 -15.08
CA GLY A 70 -7.10 4.22 -15.60
C GLY A 70 -5.63 3.80 -15.61
N GLN A 71 -4.72 4.69 -16.02
CA GLN A 71 -3.27 4.43 -15.96
C GLN A 71 -2.78 4.24 -14.53
N GLN A 72 -3.22 5.09 -13.59
CA GLN A 72 -2.87 4.96 -12.18
C GLN A 72 -3.35 3.63 -11.57
N LEU A 73 -4.53 3.13 -11.97
CA LEU A 73 -5.02 1.83 -11.53
C LEU A 73 -4.14 0.68 -12.02
N VAL A 74 -3.68 0.73 -13.28
CA VAL A 74 -2.76 -0.27 -13.84
C VAL A 74 -1.44 -0.24 -13.08
N GLU A 75 -0.83 0.93 -12.91
CA GLU A 75 0.45 1.08 -12.20
C GLU A 75 0.35 0.60 -10.74
N ARG A 76 -0.75 0.95 -10.04
CA ARG A 76 -0.99 0.47 -8.68
C ARG A 76 -1.21 -1.04 -8.63
N GLY A 77 -1.88 -1.61 -9.61
CA GLY A 77 -2.09 -3.06 -9.73
C GLY A 77 -0.77 -3.81 -9.94
N GLU A 78 0.10 -3.29 -10.81
CA GLU A 78 1.45 -3.84 -11.03
C GLU A 78 2.30 -3.75 -9.76
N ARG A 79 2.29 -2.58 -9.09
CA ARG A 79 3.01 -2.40 -7.82
C ARG A 79 2.49 -3.34 -6.73
N LEU A 80 1.17 -3.50 -6.62
CA LEU A 80 0.58 -4.44 -5.65
C LEU A 80 1.02 -5.87 -5.95
N SER A 81 0.95 -6.29 -7.22
CA SER A 81 1.39 -7.63 -7.65
C SER A 81 2.86 -7.88 -7.33
N ASN A 82 3.72 -6.88 -7.53
CA ASN A 82 5.14 -6.97 -7.18
C ASN A 82 5.35 -7.09 -5.66
N VAL A 83 4.60 -6.32 -4.85
CA VAL A 83 4.65 -6.42 -3.39
C VAL A 83 4.15 -7.78 -2.91
N GLU A 84 3.05 -8.28 -3.48
CA GLU A 84 2.50 -9.59 -3.16
C GLU A 84 3.49 -10.71 -3.51
N ALA A 85 4.11 -10.65 -4.68
CA ALA A 85 5.17 -11.59 -5.07
C ALA A 85 6.38 -11.51 -4.12
N HIS A 86 6.79 -10.31 -3.70
CA HIS A 86 7.88 -10.14 -2.75
C HIS A 86 7.53 -10.72 -1.36
N ILE A 87 6.30 -10.49 -0.90
CA ILE A 87 5.78 -11.10 0.34
C ILE A 87 5.73 -12.62 0.21
N GLU A 88 5.34 -13.16 -0.95
CA GLU A 88 5.33 -14.60 -1.17
C GLU A 88 6.74 -15.18 -1.10
N VAL A 89 7.73 -14.55 -1.73
CA VAL A 89 9.14 -14.96 -1.62
C VAL A 89 9.61 -14.92 -0.17
N LEU A 90 9.31 -13.83 0.56
CA LEU A 90 9.66 -13.71 1.98
C LEU A 90 8.95 -14.77 2.83
N ASN A 91 7.70 -15.10 2.52
CA ASN A 91 6.94 -16.14 3.22
C ASN A 91 7.41 -17.56 2.88
N GLN A 92 7.90 -17.79 1.66
CA GLN A 92 8.53 -19.05 1.27
C GLN A 92 9.88 -19.25 1.96
N SER A 93 10.62 -18.17 2.26
CA SER A 93 11.73 -18.24 3.20
C SER A 93 11.26 -18.43 4.65
N ALA A 94 10.13 -17.81 5.04
CA ALA A 94 9.52 -17.80 6.39
C ALA A 94 8.78 -19.07 6.81
N ASP A 95 9.26 -20.23 6.38
CA ASP A 95 8.97 -21.46 7.08
C ASP A 95 10.05 -21.61 8.19
N PRO A 96 9.75 -21.31 9.48
CA PRO A 96 10.73 -21.06 10.56
C PRO A 96 11.46 -22.32 11.06
N SER A 97 11.80 -23.23 10.16
CA SER A 97 12.46 -24.49 10.44
C SER A 97 13.97 -24.32 10.61
N THR A 98 14.60 -23.27 10.06
CA THR A 98 16.07 -23.11 10.12
C THR A 98 16.52 -22.14 11.22
N LYS A 99 17.68 -22.44 11.83
CA LYS A 99 18.29 -21.60 12.87
C LYS A 99 18.58 -20.18 12.35
N ALA A 100 19.07 -20.06 11.11
CA ALA A 100 19.47 -18.80 10.49
C ALA A 100 18.32 -17.79 10.37
N GLU A 101 17.13 -18.25 10.00
CA GLU A 101 15.96 -17.38 9.89
C GLU A 101 15.48 -16.84 11.24
N LYS A 102 15.55 -17.66 12.29
CA LYS A 102 15.24 -17.20 13.65
C LYS A 102 16.24 -16.15 14.13
N VAL A 103 17.51 -16.29 13.74
CA VAL A 103 18.52 -15.25 13.98
C VAL A 103 18.17 -13.97 13.22
N ALA A 104 17.88 -14.06 11.91
CA ALA A 104 17.50 -12.92 11.09
C ALA A 104 16.26 -12.19 11.64
N THR A 105 15.23 -12.92 12.07
CA THR A 105 14.02 -12.37 12.68
C THR A 105 14.34 -11.59 13.96
N VAL A 106 15.24 -12.11 14.80
CA VAL A 106 15.66 -11.44 16.04
C VAL A 106 16.47 -10.17 15.76
N LEU A 107 17.35 -10.19 14.75
CA LEU A 107 18.12 -9.02 14.34
C LEU A 107 17.24 -7.94 13.70
N ALA A 108 16.30 -8.31 12.83
CA ALA A 108 15.33 -7.39 12.26
C ALA A 108 14.44 -6.76 13.35
N PHE A 109 14.04 -7.54 14.36
CA PHE A 109 13.34 -7.01 15.53
C PHE A 109 14.21 -6.03 16.31
N ALA A 110 15.50 -6.32 16.50
CA ALA A 110 16.44 -5.43 17.17
C ALA A 110 16.62 -4.10 16.42
N ALA A 111 16.76 -4.14 15.08
CA ALA A 111 16.87 -2.96 14.23
C ALA A 111 15.61 -2.08 14.29
N ASN A 112 14.42 -2.68 14.22
CA ASN A 112 13.16 -1.94 14.36
C ASN A 112 12.97 -1.33 15.75
N LYS A 113 13.48 -2.01 16.79
CA LYS A 113 13.42 -1.53 18.18
C LYS A 113 14.44 -0.41 18.46
N ALA A 114 15.50 -0.31 17.66
CA ALA A 114 16.56 0.68 17.80
C ALA A 114 16.07 2.10 17.58
N GLY A 115 15.20 2.33 16.59
CA GLY A 115 14.87 3.70 16.18
C GLY A 115 16.15 4.46 15.85
N ASP A 116 16.43 5.55 16.57
CA ASP A 116 17.66 6.34 16.45
C ASP A 116 18.81 5.87 17.38
N ASP A 117 18.56 4.93 18.30
CA ASP A 117 19.55 4.43 19.25
C ASP A 117 20.39 3.29 18.62
N GLY A 118 21.70 3.50 18.43
CA GLY A 118 22.59 2.49 17.84
C GLY A 118 22.74 1.17 18.63
N LYS A 119 22.26 1.08 19.88
CA LYS A 119 22.40 -0.10 20.75
C LYS A 119 21.11 -0.50 21.45
N VAL A 120 20.69 -1.75 21.25
CA VAL A 120 19.42 -2.27 21.77
C VAL A 120 19.61 -3.53 22.60
N ALA A 121 18.85 -3.64 23.69
CA ALA A 121 18.72 -4.88 24.45
C ALA A 121 17.47 -5.66 24.03
N VAL A 122 17.65 -6.90 23.58
CA VAL A 122 16.57 -7.84 23.25
C VAL A 122 16.54 -8.97 24.28
N THR A 123 15.40 -9.13 24.96
CA THR A 123 15.20 -10.13 26.00
C THR A 123 14.68 -11.46 25.44
N PRO A 124 14.87 -12.59 26.16
CA PRO A 124 14.29 -13.88 25.75
C PRO A 124 12.76 -13.84 25.55
N ALA A 125 12.05 -12.99 26.30
CA ALA A 125 10.61 -12.82 26.14
C ALA A 125 10.25 -12.18 24.80
N GLU A 126 11.04 -11.21 24.35
CA GLU A 126 10.87 -10.54 23.05
C GLU A 126 11.25 -11.46 21.90
N ILE A 127 12.33 -12.24 22.04
CA ILE A 127 12.72 -13.29 21.08
C ILE A 127 11.59 -14.30 20.91
N ARG A 128 11.00 -14.75 22.02
CA ARG A 128 9.83 -15.63 21.97
C ARG A 128 8.64 -14.97 21.27
N GLY A 129 8.41 -13.68 21.51
CA GLY A 129 7.33 -12.92 20.89
C GLY A 129 7.45 -12.80 19.38
N CYS A 130 8.66 -12.56 18.86
CA CYS A 130 8.89 -12.40 17.42
C CYS A 130 9.11 -13.72 16.67
N THR A 131 9.68 -14.75 17.30
CA THR A 131 10.00 -16.04 16.63
C THR A 131 9.00 -17.17 16.93
N GLY A 132 8.09 -17.00 17.90
CA GLY A 132 7.10 -18.01 18.27
C GLY A 132 7.65 -19.26 18.97
N VAL A 133 8.93 -19.26 19.35
CA VAL A 133 9.61 -20.45 19.91
C VAL A 133 9.28 -20.70 21.39
N SER A 134 9.64 -21.89 21.89
CA SER A 134 9.52 -22.20 23.31
C SER A 134 10.40 -21.29 24.18
N ARG A 135 10.02 -21.09 25.44
CA ARG A 135 10.80 -20.27 26.39
C ARG A 135 12.25 -20.76 26.50
N ARG A 136 12.46 -22.08 26.60
CA ARG A 136 13.80 -22.67 26.70
C ARG A 136 14.63 -22.37 25.47
N TYR A 137 14.04 -22.57 24.29
CA TYR A 137 14.72 -22.32 23.02
C TYR A 137 15.04 -20.83 22.81
N ALA A 138 14.22 -19.91 23.36
CA ALA A 138 14.55 -18.49 23.34
C ALA A 138 15.83 -18.16 24.14
N TYR A 139 16.10 -18.85 25.26
CA TYR A 139 17.37 -18.70 25.99
C TYR A 139 18.55 -19.28 25.19
N ASP A 140 18.36 -20.43 24.55
CA ASP A 140 19.37 -21.06 23.69
C ASP A 140 19.70 -20.15 22.49
N LEU A 141 18.70 -19.48 21.91
CA LEU A 141 18.89 -18.50 20.83
C LEU A 141 19.70 -17.27 21.27
N VAL A 142 19.50 -16.76 22.49
CA VAL A 142 20.34 -15.64 22.98
C VAL A 142 21.82 -16.04 23.00
N GLU A 143 22.12 -17.24 23.48
CA GLU A 143 23.51 -17.75 23.53
C GLU A 143 24.06 -18.00 22.13
N ALA A 144 23.27 -18.64 21.26
CA ALA A 144 23.69 -18.93 19.89
C ALA A 144 23.95 -17.66 19.08
N ILE A 145 23.07 -16.65 19.16
CA ILE A 145 23.23 -15.42 18.39
C ILE A 145 24.44 -14.62 18.89
N ALA A 146 24.65 -14.54 20.21
CA ALA A 146 25.82 -13.86 20.77
C ALA A 146 27.15 -14.55 20.42
N ALA A 147 27.14 -15.86 20.15
CA ALA A 147 28.32 -16.59 19.71
C ALA A 147 28.56 -16.48 18.20
N ASP A 148 27.49 -16.46 17.40
CA ASP A 148 27.57 -16.60 15.94
C ASP A 148 27.57 -15.25 15.19
N VAL A 149 27.09 -14.16 15.79
CA VAL A 149 26.90 -12.86 15.12
C VAL A 149 27.83 -11.80 15.67
N ALA A 150 28.70 -11.25 14.82
CA ALA A 150 29.56 -10.12 15.17
C ALA A 150 28.73 -8.84 15.41
N GLY A 151 29.13 -8.04 16.40
CA GLY A 151 28.36 -6.87 16.84
C GLY A 151 27.25 -7.19 17.86
N VAL A 152 27.11 -8.46 18.26
CA VAL A 152 26.13 -8.88 19.26
C VAL A 152 26.82 -9.42 20.51
N GLN A 153 26.38 -8.97 21.69
CA GLN A 153 26.94 -9.39 22.98
C GLN A 153 25.88 -9.99 23.90
N LEU A 154 26.24 -11.05 24.60
CA LEU A 154 25.39 -11.60 25.66
C LEU A 154 25.56 -10.77 26.94
N ARG A 155 24.44 -10.26 27.46
CA ARG A 155 24.37 -9.76 28.84
C ARG A 155 23.79 -10.84 29.73
N GLU A 156 24.61 -11.37 30.65
CA GLU A 156 24.13 -12.28 31.68
C GLU A 156 23.21 -11.57 32.69
N SER A 157 22.42 -12.36 33.41
CA SER A 157 21.60 -11.82 34.49
C SER A 157 22.51 -11.34 35.63
N GLN A 158 22.46 -10.05 35.94
CA GLN A 158 23.30 -9.47 36.97
C GLN A 158 22.48 -8.61 37.92
N GLN A 159 22.79 -8.74 39.21
CA GLN A 159 22.29 -7.86 40.25
C GLN A 159 23.28 -6.71 40.42
N VAL A 160 22.84 -5.49 40.11
CA VAL A 160 23.69 -4.29 40.15
C VAL A 160 23.27 -3.44 41.35
N THR A 161 24.18 -3.26 42.30
CA THR A 161 23.98 -2.34 43.43
C THR A 161 24.18 -0.92 42.92
N THR A 162 23.09 -0.16 42.85
CA THR A 162 23.12 1.28 42.52
C THR A 162 22.98 2.10 43.80
N TRP A 163 23.35 3.39 43.75
CA TRP A 163 23.24 4.31 44.88
C TRP A 163 21.81 4.37 45.48
N ASN A 164 20.78 4.11 44.66
CA ASN A 164 19.37 4.10 45.07
C ASN A 164 18.81 2.69 45.35
N GLY A 165 19.66 1.67 45.52
CA GLY A 165 19.26 0.29 45.80
C GLY A 165 19.67 -0.71 44.71
N THR A 166 19.14 -1.92 44.79
CA THR A 166 19.61 -3.04 43.97
C THR A 166 18.71 -3.24 42.74
N LYS A 167 19.27 -3.13 41.53
CA LYS A 167 18.56 -3.38 40.27
C LYS A 167 18.94 -4.74 39.69
N HIS A 168 17.92 -5.54 39.35
CA HIS A 168 18.11 -6.80 38.63
C HIS A 168 18.07 -6.55 37.13
N LYS A 169 19.20 -6.76 36.44
CA LYS A 169 19.26 -6.76 34.98
C LYS A 169 19.03 -8.19 34.49
N GLN A 170 18.01 -8.35 33.64
CA GLN A 170 17.69 -9.65 33.05
C GLN A 170 18.68 -10.00 31.94
N LYS A 171 18.83 -11.31 31.69
CA LYS A 171 19.60 -11.84 30.55
C LYS A 171 19.02 -11.26 29.26
N ALA A 172 19.89 -10.71 28.43
CA ALA A 172 19.48 -10.07 27.18
C ALA A 172 20.61 -10.13 26.16
N LEU A 173 20.23 -10.06 24.89
CA LEU A 173 21.10 -9.85 23.76
C LEU A 173 21.32 -8.34 23.60
N LEU A 174 22.55 -7.86 23.66
CA LEU A 174 22.91 -6.48 23.33
C LEU A 174 23.34 -6.44 21.88
N VAL A 175 22.54 -5.79 21.03
CA VAL A 175 22.78 -5.69 19.60
C VAL A 175 23.32 -4.29 19.32
N ASP A 176 24.51 -4.21 18.73
CA ASP A 176 25.06 -3.00 18.14
C ASP A 176 24.59 -2.92 16.69
N CYS A 177 23.51 -2.17 16.46
CA CYS A 177 22.81 -2.15 15.18
C CYS A 177 23.66 -1.51 14.06
N GLU A 178 24.62 -0.66 14.40
CA GLU A 178 25.56 -0.08 13.44
C GLU A 178 26.54 -1.13 12.89
N GLN A 179 27.04 -2.01 13.76
CA GLN A 179 27.95 -3.09 13.34
C GLN A 179 27.24 -4.23 12.60
N VAL A 180 25.99 -4.51 12.97
CA VAL A 180 25.20 -5.59 12.33
C VAL A 180 24.78 -5.20 10.91
N HIS A 181 24.37 -3.95 10.65
CA HIS A 181 24.05 -3.49 9.29
C HIS A 181 25.27 -3.46 8.36
N GLY A 182 26.47 -3.13 8.88
CA GLY A 182 27.70 -3.12 8.08
C GLY A 182 28.12 -4.50 7.55
N LEU A 183 27.61 -5.59 8.15
CA LEU A 183 27.86 -6.96 7.68
C LEU A 183 26.93 -7.35 6.51
N GLU A 184 25.68 -6.86 6.47
CA GLU A 184 24.77 -7.10 5.33
C GLU A 184 25.23 -6.37 4.06
N GLU A 185 25.77 -5.15 4.18
CA GLU A 185 26.38 -4.44 3.05
C GLU A 185 27.63 -5.16 2.51
N ALA A 186 28.44 -5.77 3.39
CA ALA A 186 29.62 -6.53 2.97
C ALA A 186 29.27 -7.82 2.23
N VAL A 187 28.20 -8.52 2.61
CA VAL A 187 27.76 -9.74 1.92
C VAL A 187 27.14 -9.43 0.54
N ASN A 188 26.49 -8.28 0.37
CA ASN A 188 26.00 -7.81 -0.92
C ASN A 188 27.12 -7.41 -1.91
N SER A 189 28.37 -7.24 -1.45
CA SER A 189 29.52 -7.01 -2.33
C SER A 189 30.14 -8.29 -2.90
N PHE A 190 29.83 -9.46 -2.32
CA PHE A 190 30.37 -10.75 -2.77
C PHE A 190 29.52 -11.43 -3.84
N THR A 191 28.27 -11.00 -4.05
CA THR A 191 27.35 -11.59 -5.03
C THR A 191 27.20 -10.81 -6.33
N THR A 192 27.92 -9.69 -6.50
CA THR A 192 27.76 -8.78 -7.66
C THR A 192 28.99 -8.56 -8.53
N GLU A 193 30.10 -9.29 -8.35
CA GLU A 193 31.23 -9.24 -9.30
C GLU A 193 31.83 -10.62 -9.56
N GLU A 194 31.35 -11.29 -10.62
CA GLU A 194 32.14 -11.97 -11.68
C GLU A 194 31.22 -12.83 -12.57
N GLY A 195 30.51 -12.16 -13.49
CA GLY A 195 29.85 -12.78 -14.64
C GLY A 195 30.41 -12.16 -15.91
N GLY A 196 31.62 -12.59 -16.27
CA GLY A 196 32.49 -11.98 -17.26
C GLY A 196 31.90 -11.80 -18.67
N SER A 197 32.39 -10.74 -19.30
CA SER A 197 32.45 -10.54 -20.73
C SER A 197 33.20 -11.68 -21.43
N GLU A 198 32.59 -12.31 -22.44
CA GLU A 198 33.22 -12.71 -23.71
C GLU A 198 32.19 -13.35 -24.65
N GLY A 199 32.09 -12.85 -25.89
CA GLY A 199 31.57 -13.63 -27.02
C GLY A 199 30.50 -13.01 -27.93
N ARG A 200 30.82 -11.94 -28.66
CA ARG A 200 30.75 -11.87 -30.14
C ARG A 200 31.21 -10.53 -30.69
#